data_AF-A0A3S0CS86-F1
#
_entry.id   AF-A0A3S0CS86-F1
#
_cell.length_a   1.000
_cell.length_b   1.000
_cell.length_c   1.000
_cell.angle_alpha   90.00
_cell.angle_beta   90.00
_cell.angle_gamma   90.00
#
_symmetry.space_group_name_H-M   'P 1'
#
loop_
_entity.id
_entity.type
_entity.pdbx_description
1 polymer ?
#
loop_
_entity_poly.entity_id
_entity_poly.type
_entity_poly.pdbx_seq_one_letter_code
_entity_poly.pdbx_strand_id
1 'polypeptide(L)'
;MDEKRIYRPLDDLSVQKIKEILIRNQLDELLTLPLSVGENHTNWKVAQDLCAQLSNHESPAVRANAVLGFAYIARTKGKLEKHVVKPIILRELRENHEHCLRVHDAINDINMFLKWKLGKKALDGN
;
A
#
# COMPACT_ATOMS: atom_id res chain seq x y z
N MET A 1 -21.56 15.85 -9.86
CA MET A 1 -20.83 17.05 -9.41
C MET A 1 -19.37 16.73 -9.63
N ASP A 2 -18.73 17.31 -10.65
CA ASP A 2 -17.31 17.08 -10.90
C ASP A 2 -16.51 17.77 -9.81
N GLU A 3 -16.22 17.05 -8.73
CA GLU A 3 -15.27 17.52 -7.73
C GLU A 3 -13.93 17.81 -8.43
N LYS A 4 -13.49 19.06 -8.34
CA LYS A 4 -12.22 19.50 -8.91
C LYS A 4 -11.09 18.70 -8.26
N ARG A 5 -10.50 17.75 -9.00
CA ARG A 5 -9.34 16.98 -8.55
C ARG A 5 -8.14 17.93 -8.40
N ILE A 6 -7.60 18.02 -7.20
CA ILE A 6 -6.42 18.84 -6.88
C ILE A 6 -5.27 17.91 -6.53
N TYR A 7 -4.18 18.00 -7.28
CA TYR A 7 -2.97 17.27 -6.96
C TYR A 7 -2.37 17.75 -5.63
N ARG A 8 -1.90 16.81 -4.81
CA ARG A 8 -1.09 17.07 -3.62
C ARG A 8 0.08 16.08 -3.58
N PRO A 9 1.32 16.54 -3.35
CA PRO A 9 2.44 15.64 -3.14
C PRO A 9 2.25 14.84 -1.84
N LEU A 10 2.90 13.69 -1.75
CA LEU A 10 2.92 12.89 -0.54
C LEU A 10 3.92 13.48 0.46
N ASP A 11 3.48 13.62 1.72
CA ASP A 11 4.29 14.21 2.76
C ASP A 11 5.49 13.32 3.14
N ASP A 12 6.63 13.95 3.43
CA ASP A 12 7.75 13.32 4.12
C ASP A 12 7.51 13.41 5.63
N LEU A 13 7.21 12.25 6.25
CA LEU A 13 6.70 12.17 7.61
C LEU A 13 7.80 11.75 8.59
N SER A 14 7.96 12.52 9.67
CA SER A 14 8.79 12.10 10.79
C SER A 14 8.16 10.89 11.50
N VAL A 15 9.01 10.08 12.17
CA VAL A 15 8.55 8.94 12.98
C VAL A 15 7.52 9.37 14.03
N GLN A 16 7.68 10.57 14.61
CA GLN A 16 6.73 11.11 15.58
C GLN A 16 5.37 11.40 14.95
N LYS A 17 5.35 12.03 13.76
CA LYS A 17 4.10 12.32 13.05
C LYS A 17 3.40 11.04 12.59
N ILE A 18 4.14 10.02 12.18
CA ILE A 18 3.58 8.69 11.85
C ILE A 18 2.84 8.11 13.06
N LYS A 19 3.46 8.13 14.25
CA LYS A 19 2.83 7.64 15.48
C LYS A 19 1.57 8.42 15.82
N GLU A 20 1.59 9.74 15.67
CA GLU A 20 0.42 10.59 15.92
C GLU A 20 -0.74 10.24 14.98
N ILE A 21 -0.47 10.03 13.68
CA ILE A 21 -1.50 9.61 12.72
C ILE A 21 -2.11 8.27 13.14
N LEU A 22 -1.27 7.29 13.49
CA LEU A 22 -1.73 5.96 13.92
C LEU A 22 -2.59 6.03 15.20
N ILE A 23 -2.24 6.92 16.14
CA ILE A 23 -3.02 7.12 17.38
C ILE A 23 -4.35 7.81 17.08
N ARG A 24 -4.36 8.83 16.22
CA ARG A 24 -5.57 9.58 15.85
C ARG A 24 -6.56 8.73 15.07
N ASN A 25 -6.07 7.74 14.33
CA ASN A 25 -6.85 6.77 13.56
C ASN A 25 -7.91 7.42 12.64
N GLN A 26 -7.58 8.59 12.08
CA GLN A 26 -8.45 9.32 11.16
C GLN A 26 -8.35 8.72 9.76
N LEU A 27 -9.49 8.36 9.17
CA LEU A 27 -9.53 7.67 7.88
C LEU A 27 -8.74 8.43 6.80
N ASP A 28 -8.92 9.74 6.69
CA ASP A 28 -8.26 10.57 5.67
C ASP A 28 -6.72 10.54 5.78
N GLU A 29 -6.18 10.56 7.00
CA GLU A 29 -4.73 10.47 7.23
C GLU A 29 -4.23 9.03 6.97
N LEU A 30 -5.01 8.00 7.33
CA LEU A 30 -4.65 6.60 7.11
C LEU A 30 -4.68 6.19 5.64
N LEU A 31 -5.50 6.84 4.82
CA LEU A 31 -5.53 6.58 3.38
C LEU A 31 -4.22 6.97 2.70
N THR A 32 -3.59 8.07 3.09
CA THR A 32 -2.34 8.54 2.46
C THR A 32 -1.09 8.00 3.13
N LEU A 33 -1.16 7.65 4.43
CA LEU A 33 -0.02 7.19 5.21
C LEU A 33 0.81 6.06 4.56
N PRO A 34 0.24 4.95 4.04
CA PRO A 34 1.04 3.89 3.41
C PRO A 34 1.84 4.38 2.20
N LEU A 35 1.27 5.30 1.42
CA LEU A 35 1.91 5.83 0.22
C LEU A 35 3.06 6.77 0.62
N SER A 36 2.83 7.68 1.57
CA SER A 36 3.85 8.59 2.10
C SER A 36 5.06 7.83 2.65
N VAL A 37 4.84 6.80 3.48
CA VAL A 37 5.97 6.02 4.02
C VAL A 37 6.63 5.16 2.95
N GLY A 38 5.87 4.63 1.99
CA GLY A 38 6.42 3.82 0.91
C GLY A 38 7.29 4.62 -0.06
N GLU A 39 6.97 5.90 -0.28
CA GLU A 39 7.76 6.81 -1.10
C GLU A 39 9.01 7.31 -0.34
N ASN A 40 8.78 7.90 0.82
CA ASN A 40 9.75 8.82 1.45
C ASN A 40 10.58 8.15 2.55
N HIS A 41 10.03 7.17 3.28
CA HIS A 41 10.71 6.64 4.47
C HIS A 41 12.05 5.96 4.10
N THR A 42 13.12 6.33 4.81
CA THR A 42 14.49 5.87 4.52
C THR A 42 14.67 4.39 4.83
N ASN A 43 14.02 3.90 5.88
CA ASN A 43 14.02 2.49 6.23
C ASN A 43 12.83 1.76 5.60
N TRP A 44 13.09 1.01 4.52
CA TRP A 44 12.09 0.24 3.77
C TRP A 44 11.38 -0.81 4.62
N LYS A 45 12.07 -1.40 5.60
CA LYS A 45 11.51 -2.45 6.47
C LYS A 45 10.49 -1.87 7.44
N VAL A 46 10.76 -0.69 8.00
CA VAL A 46 9.79 0.05 8.82
C VAL A 46 8.55 0.43 8.00
N ALA A 47 8.73 0.94 6.77
CA ALA A 47 7.62 1.26 5.88
C ALA A 47 6.78 0.01 5.54
N GLN A 48 7.43 -1.12 5.26
CA GLN A 48 6.75 -2.39 5.01
C GLN A 48 5.94 -2.85 6.22
N ASP A 49 6.54 -2.85 7.40
CA ASP A 49 5.89 -3.36 8.61
C ASP A 49 4.68 -2.49 9.00
N LEU A 50 4.76 -1.18 8.76
CA LEU A 50 3.63 -0.27 8.89
C LEU A 50 2.53 -0.60 7.88
N CYS A 51 2.86 -0.79 6.59
CA CYS A 51 1.87 -1.20 5.60
C CYS A 51 1.23 -2.55 5.98
N ALA A 52 2.02 -3.50 6.49
CA ALA A 52 1.50 -4.78 6.98
C ALA A 52 0.54 -4.61 8.16
N GLN A 53 0.84 -3.69 9.10
CA GLN A 53 -0.09 -3.32 10.17
C GLN A 53 -1.40 -2.74 9.61
N LEU A 54 -1.32 -1.75 8.72
CA LEU A 54 -2.50 -1.11 8.11
C LEU A 54 -3.33 -2.06 7.25
N SER A 55 -2.73 -3.12 6.73
CA SER A 55 -3.46 -4.15 6.00
C SER A 55 -4.49 -4.89 6.86
N ASN A 56 -4.49 -4.75 8.19
CA ASN A 56 -5.51 -5.35 9.06
C ASN A 56 -6.58 -4.35 9.51
N HIS A 57 -6.61 -3.15 8.93
CA HIS A 57 -7.62 -2.13 9.23
C HIS A 57 -9.02 -2.55 8.73
N GLU A 58 -10.07 -2.11 9.42
CA GLU A 58 -11.47 -2.44 9.09
C GLU A 58 -11.90 -1.89 7.72
N SER A 59 -11.41 -0.71 7.36
CA SER A 59 -11.69 -0.05 6.08
C SER A 59 -11.00 -0.78 4.91
N PRO A 60 -11.75 -1.26 3.89
CA PRO A 60 -11.16 -1.85 2.69
C PRO A 60 -10.28 -0.86 1.94
N ALA A 61 -10.58 0.44 1.99
CA ALA A 61 -9.80 1.49 1.36
C ALA A 61 -8.39 1.60 1.95
N VAL A 62 -8.28 1.56 3.29
CA VAL A 62 -6.99 1.56 4.00
C VAL A 62 -6.19 0.30 3.67
N ARG A 63 -6.83 -0.88 3.64
CA ARG A 63 -6.15 -2.13 3.29
C ARG A 63 -5.64 -2.13 1.84
N ALA A 64 -6.43 -1.64 0.89
CA ALA A 64 -6.00 -1.49 -0.50
C ALA A 64 -4.82 -0.52 -0.62
N ASN A 65 -4.83 0.58 0.14
CA ASN A 65 -3.73 1.54 0.16
C ASN A 65 -2.49 0.97 0.86
N ALA A 66 -2.62 0.07 1.83
CA ALA A 66 -1.50 -0.66 2.38
C ALA A 66 -0.81 -1.54 1.32
N VAL A 67 -1.58 -2.20 0.44
CA VAL A 67 -1.02 -2.94 -0.70
C VAL A 67 -0.33 -2.00 -1.68
N LEU A 68 -0.91 -0.83 -1.95
CA LEU A 68 -0.28 0.20 -2.77
C LEU A 68 1.02 0.73 -2.13
N GLY A 69 1.08 0.84 -0.80
CA GLY A 69 2.30 1.16 -0.06
C GLY A 69 3.43 0.16 -0.34
N PHE A 70 3.13 -1.14 -0.42
CA PHE A 70 4.12 -2.14 -0.84
C PHE A 70 4.63 -1.90 -2.27
N ALA A 71 3.76 -1.51 -3.21
CA ALA A 71 4.17 -1.16 -4.57
C ALA A 71 5.11 0.06 -4.59
N TYR A 72 4.84 1.07 -3.79
CA TYR A 72 5.72 2.23 -3.63
C TYR A 72 7.09 1.83 -3.09
N ILE A 73 7.15 0.98 -2.05
CA ILE A 73 8.42 0.48 -1.51
C ILE A 73 9.16 -0.35 -2.57
N ALA A 74 8.46 -1.21 -3.31
CA ALA A 74 9.04 -1.98 -4.40
C ALA A 74 9.65 -1.08 -5.48
N ARG A 75 8.94 -0.03 -5.89
CA ARG A 75 9.37 0.95 -6.88
C ARG A 75 10.57 1.78 -6.41
N THR A 76 10.54 2.30 -5.19
CA THR A 76 11.53 3.28 -4.71
C THR A 76 12.75 2.63 -4.06
N LYS A 77 12.57 1.47 -3.40
CA LYS A 77 13.63 0.81 -2.62
C LYS A 77 14.05 -0.54 -3.20
N GLY A 78 13.26 -1.13 -4.11
CA GLY A 78 13.57 -2.41 -4.74
C GLY A 78 13.60 -3.60 -3.76
N LYS A 79 12.95 -3.47 -2.59
CA LYS A 79 13.03 -4.44 -1.50
C LYS A 79 11.67 -4.66 -0.83
N LEU A 80 11.30 -5.91 -0.65
CA LEU A 80 10.21 -6.37 0.22
C LEU A 80 10.54 -7.79 0.68
N GLU A 81 10.08 -8.15 1.88
CA GLU A 81 10.11 -9.52 2.37
C GLU A 81 8.91 -10.28 1.85
N LYS A 82 9.15 -11.08 0.82
CA LYS A 82 8.10 -11.82 0.11
C LYS A 82 7.21 -12.65 1.04
N HIS A 83 7.77 -13.30 2.06
CA HIS A 83 7.01 -14.15 2.97
C HIS A 83 6.04 -13.37 3.86
N VAL A 84 6.33 -12.10 4.14
CA VAL A 84 5.43 -11.18 4.89
C VAL A 84 4.35 -10.63 3.97
N VAL A 85 4.73 -10.08 2.82
CA VAL A 85 3.80 -9.30 1.98
C VAL A 85 2.90 -10.17 1.10
N LYS A 86 3.41 -11.32 0.62
CA LYS A 86 2.65 -12.21 -0.28
C LYS A 86 1.29 -12.64 0.29
N PRO A 87 1.18 -13.15 1.54
CA PRO A 87 -0.12 -13.56 2.07
C PRO A 87 -1.11 -12.39 2.15
N ILE A 88 -0.66 -11.20 2.53
CA ILE A 88 -1.50 -9.98 2.60
C ILE A 88 -2.01 -9.62 1.20
N ILE A 89 -1.11 -9.53 0.22
CA ILE A 89 -1.46 -9.16 -1.15
C ILE A 89 -2.46 -10.15 -1.75
N LEU A 90 -2.23 -11.46 -1.56
CA LEU A 90 -3.14 -12.48 -2.08
C LEU A 90 -4.48 -12.52 -1.35
N ARG A 91 -4.54 -12.14 -0.08
CA ARG A 91 -5.79 -11.96 0.66
C ARG A 91 -6.59 -10.80 0.07
N GLU A 92 -5.99 -9.61 -0.04
CA GLU A 92 -6.68 -8.43 -0.59
C GLU A 92 -7.09 -8.63 -2.05
N LEU A 93 -6.31 -9.36 -2.85
CA LEU A 93 -6.70 -9.72 -4.22
C LEU A 93 -8.01 -10.53 -4.27
N ARG A 94 -8.28 -11.36 -3.26
CA ARG A 94 -9.51 -12.16 -3.19
C ARG A 94 -10.67 -11.41 -2.55
N GLU A 95 -10.40 -10.59 -1.54
CA GLU A 95 -11.43 -10.07 -0.62
C GLU A 95 -11.77 -8.59 -0.87
N ASN A 96 -10.88 -7.80 -1.47
CA ASN A 96 -11.07 -6.36 -1.64
C ASN A 96 -11.74 -6.02 -2.97
N HIS A 97 -13.04 -6.35 -3.07
CA HIS A 97 -13.81 -6.12 -4.29
C HIS A 97 -14.03 -4.64 -4.62
N GLU A 98 -14.17 -3.78 -3.59
CA GLU A 98 -14.45 -2.35 -3.76
C GLU A 98 -13.26 -1.58 -4.38
N HIS A 99 -12.04 -1.99 -4.09
CA HIS A 99 -10.82 -1.34 -4.59
C HIS A 99 -9.92 -2.31 -5.35
N CYS A 100 -10.53 -3.29 -6.04
CA CYS A 100 -9.80 -4.35 -6.74
C CYS A 100 -8.81 -3.81 -7.78
N LEU A 101 -9.17 -2.76 -8.54
CA LEU A 101 -8.28 -2.13 -9.51
C LEU A 101 -7.00 -1.61 -8.87
N ARG A 102 -7.10 -0.97 -7.70
CA ARG A 102 -5.94 -0.47 -6.96
C ARG A 102 -5.03 -1.62 -6.49
N VAL A 103 -5.63 -2.71 -6.05
CA VAL A 103 -4.88 -3.92 -5.67
C VAL A 103 -4.19 -4.54 -6.88
N HIS A 104 -4.85 -4.60 -8.04
CA HIS A 104 -4.28 -5.12 -9.29
C HIS A 104 -3.09 -4.28 -9.75
N ASP A 105 -3.23 -2.95 -9.77
CA ASP A 105 -2.16 -2.03 -10.15
C ASP A 105 -0.95 -2.19 -9.23
N ALA A 106 -1.17 -2.26 -7.91
CA ALA A 106 -0.10 -2.48 -6.96
C ALA A 106 0.60 -3.84 -7.17
N ILE A 107 -0.13 -4.91 -7.49
CA ILE A 107 0.47 -6.22 -7.82
C ILE A 107 1.32 -6.13 -9.08
N ASN A 108 0.84 -5.44 -10.12
CA ASN A 108 1.58 -5.26 -11.36
C ASN A 108 2.91 -4.52 -11.12
N ASP A 109 2.89 -3.45 -10.33
CA ASP A 109 4.11 -2.72 -9.94
C ASP A 109 5.07 -3.61 -9.15
N ILE A 110 4.59 -4.32 -8.13
CA ILE A 110 5.44 -5.22 -7.33
C ILE A 110 6.07 -6.30 -8.22
N ASN A 111 5.30 -6.90 -9.12
CA ASN A 111 5.80 -7.88 -10.07
C ASN A 111 6.83 -7.27 -11.04
N MET A 112 6.59 -6.04 -11.52
CA MET A 112 7.47 -5.33 -12.44
C MET A 112 8.83 -5.00 -11.80
N PHE A 113 8.82 -4.43 -10.59
CA PHE A 113 10.03 -3.96 -9.92
C PHE A 113 10.81 -5.07 -9.21
N LEU A 114 10.13 -6.06 -8.60
CA LEU A 114 10.80 -7.15 -7.88
C LEU A 114 10.93 -8.45 -8.70
N LYS A 115 10.44 -8.46 -9.95
CA LYS A 115 10.40 -9.64 -10.83
C LYS A 115 9.66 -10.82 -10.21
N TRP A 116 8.64 -10.52 -9.41
CA TRP A 116 7.77 -11.54 -8.83
C TRP A 116 6.66 -11.93 -9.80
N LYS A 117 5.90 -12.97 -9.43
CA LYS A 117 4.75 -13.50 -10.20
C LYS A 117 3.55 -13.68 -9.26
N LEU A 118 3.25 -12.66 -8.47
CA LEU A 118 2.11 -12.63 -7.57
C LEU A 118 0.82 -12.51 -8.38
N GLY A 119 -0.23 -13.23 -7.99
CA GLY A 119 -1.58 -13.05 -8.53
C GLY A 119 -1.78 -13.37 -10.02
N LYS A 120 -0.73 -13.74 -10.78
CA LYS A 120 -0.75 -13.79 -12.25
C LYS A 120 -1.95 -14.53 -12.85
N LYS A 121 -2.30 -15.72 -12.33
CA LYS A 121 -3.47 -16.49 -12.82
C LYS A 121 -4.81 -15.75 -12.64
N ALA A 122 -4.95 -14.97 -11.56
CA ALA A 122 -6.16 -14.21 -11.28
C ALA A 122 -6.21 -12.90 -12.07
N LEU A 123 -5.05 -12.33 -12.43
CA LEU A 123 -4.95 -11.11 -13.22
C LEU A 123 -5.10 -11.37 -14.74
N ASP A 124 -4.60 -12.49 -15.24
CA ASP A 124 -4.68 -12.89 -16.65
C ASP A 124 -6.07 -13.43 -17.05
N GLY A 125 -6.95 -13.70 -16.07
CA GLY A 125 -8.26 -14.35 -16.25
C GLY A 125 -9.47 -13.40 -16.31
N ASN A 126 -9.23 -12.09 -16.34
CA ASN A 126 -10.25 -11.05 -16.46
C ASN A 126 -10.15 -10.31 -17.80
#